data_AF-A0A812K3L7-F1
#
_entry.id   AF-A0A812K3L7-F1
#
_cell.length_a   1.000
_cell.length_b   1.000
_cell.length_c   1.000
_cell.angle_alpha   90.00
_cell.angle_beta   90.00
_cell.angle_gamma   90.00
#
_symmetry.space_group_name_H-M   'P 1'
#
loop_
_entity.id
_entity.type
_entity.pdbx_description
1 polymer ?
#
loop_
_entity_poly.entity_id
_entity_poly.type
_entity_poly.pdbx_seq_one_letter_code
_entity_poly.pdbx_strand_id
1 'polypeptide(L)'
;MQELSQGVDRQKICLQREESANSKQLQRLGSGVCIIEVEVEDAEGIESKVGTGFLGIFPDHLAGLLFLVTCRHVLPDEASCDNAICTFEASGQPGHSLSPSPALGFAAPPFLDVVITRVSSEVATGLPRNQQPQEMDLTETPLPGEDLLLHGYCRGRAFCTFACRALAVSGEILRFEVLSDDLPETGASGSPLTNRRGQAVAVHMGLWHQDSGVEGRATLLRAL
;
A
#
# COMPACT_ATOMS: atom_id res chain seq x y z
N MET A 1 -30.47 -19.79 39.71
CA MET A 1 -30.43 -19.31 38.31
C MET A 1 -29.89 -17.88 38.32
N GLN A 2 -28.58 -17.67 38.31
CA GLN A 2 -28.00 -16.32 38.29
C GLN A 2 -26.65 -16.24 37.53
N GLU A 3 -26.31 -17.23 36.70
CA GLU A 3 -25.03 -17.28 35.97
C GLU A 3 -25.15 -17.02 34.46
N LEU A 4 -26.36 -16.86 33.91
CA LEU A 4 -26.57 -16.75 32.47
C LEU A 4 -26.55 -15.32 31.91
N SER A 5 -26.63 -14.27 32.73
CA SER A 5 -26.63 -12.87 32.22
C SER A 5 -25.23 -12.26 32.14
N GLN A 6 -24.22 -12.79 32.84
CA GLN A 6 -22.85 -12.24 32.81
C GLN A 6 -22.02 -12.73 31.60
N GLY A 7 -22.39 -13.87 30.99
CA GLY A 7 -21.69 -14.42 29.83
C GLY A 7 -21.96 -13.66 28.53
N VAL A 8 -23.19 -13.16 28.35
CA VAL A 8 -23.64 -12.48 27.13
C VAL A 8 -23.04 -11.06 27.01
N ASP A 9 -22.90 -10.35 28.13
CA ASP A 9 -22.26 -9.02 28.15
C ASP A 9 -20.74 -9.11 27.94
N ARG A 10 -20.08 -10.15 28.46
CA ARG A 10 -18.65 -10.37 28.22
C ARG A 10 -18.34 -10.71 26.76
N GLN A 11 -19.18 -11.52 26.11
CA GLN A 11 -19.02 -11.84 24.69
C GLN A 11 -19.27 -10.63 23.78
N LYS A 12 -20.29 -9.80 24.05
CA LYS A 12 -20.53 -8.56 23.31
C LYS A 12 -19.39 -7.55 23.46
N ILE A 13 -18.83 -7.41 24.67
CA ILE A 13 -17.68 -6.52 24.92
C ILE A 13 -16.41 -7.07 24.25
N CYS A 14 -16.23 -8.38 24.16
CA CYS A 14 -15.10 -9.00 23.48
C CYS A 14 -15.19 -8.79 21.96
N LEU A 15 -16.35 -9.04 21.36
CA LEU A 15 -16.60 -8.83 19.92
C LEU A 15 -16.49 -7.35 19.51
N GLN A 16 -17.02 -6.43 20.31
CA GLN A 16 -16.88 -4.99 20.06
C GLN A 16 -15.43 -4.50 20.23
N ARG A 17 -14.65 -5.14 21.11
CA ARG A 17 -13.21 -4.85 21.24
C ARG A 17 -12.41 -5.42 20.09
N GLU A 18 -12.77 -6.59 19.58
CA GLU A 18 -12.16 -7.18 18.38
C GLU A 18 -12.47 -6.34 17.14
N GLU A 19 -13.72 -5.91 16.94
CA GLU A 19 -14.10 -5.00 15.84
C GLU A 19 -13.41 -3.63 15.94
N SER A 20 -13.30 -3.06 17.15
CA SER A 20 -12.65 -1.77 17.37
C SER A 20 -11.11 -1.85 17.34
N ALA A 21 -10.52 -2.99 17.74
CA ALA A 21 -9.09 -3.25 17.58
C ALA A 21 -8.75 -3.47 16.10
N ASN A 22 -9.59 -4.20 15.37
CA ASN A 22 -9.45 -4.44 13.95
C ASN A 22 -9.61 -3.13 13.15
N SER A 23 -10.56 -2.26 13.50
CA SER A 23 -10.70 -0.95 12.85
C SER A 23 -9.51 -0.01 13.11
N LYS A 24 -8.96 0.00 14.33
CA LYS A 24 -7.75 0.77 14.65
C LYS A 24 -6.51 0.22 13.96
N GLN A 25 -6.40 -1.10 13.82
CA GLN A 25 -5.30 -1.74 13.11
C GLN A 25 -5.38 -1.44 11.61
N LEU A 26 -6.56 -1.56 11.00
CA LEU A 26 -6.79 -1.21 9.59
C LEU A 26 -6.53 0.28 9.32
N GLN A 27 -6.91 1.17 10.23
CA GLN A 27 -6.58 2.60 10.13
C GLN A 27 -5.08 2.87 10.23
N ARG A 28 -4.35 2.12 11.06
CA ARG A 28 -2.89 2.24 11.16
C ARG A 28 -2.20 1.74 9.89
N LEU A 29 -2.65 0.60 9.36
CA LEU A 29 -2.10 0.06 8.11
C LEU A 29 -2.43 0.94 6.89
N GLY A 30 -3.59 1.61 6.89
CA GLY A 30 -3.89 2.61 5.87
C GLY A 30 -3.10 3.90 6.00
N SER A 31 -2.61 4.23 7.20
CA SER A 31 -2.02 5.54 7.46
C SER A 31 -0.73 5.79 6.69
N GLY A 32 0.07 4.78 6.39
CA GLY A 32 1.29 4.94 5.58
C GLY A 32 1.06 4.97 4.08
N VAL A 33 -0.19 4.96 3.61
CA VAL A 33 -0.55 4.90 2.19
C VAL A 33 -0.92 6.31 1.70
N CYS A 34 -0.51 6.68 0.49
CA CYS A 34 -0.78 7.97 -0.12
C CYS A 34 -1.33 7.87 -1.53
N ILE A 35 -2.05 8.91 -1.93
CA ILE A 35 -2.31 9.22 -3.33
C ILE A 35 -1.04 9.85 -3.91
N ILE A 36 -0.62 9.41 -5.09
CA ILE A 36 0.45 10.04 -5.86
C ILE A 36 -0.19 10.74 -7.05
N GLU A 37 0.01 12.05 -7.12
CA GLU A 37 -0.40 12.88 -8.26
C GLU A 37 0.88 13.36 -8.96
N VAL A 38 1.00 13.11 -10.25
CA VAL A 38 2.15 13.51 -11.05
C VAL A 38 1.69 14.05 -12.40
N GLU A 39 2.27 15.18 -12.80
CA GLU A 39 2.15 15.71 -14.15
C GLU A 39 3.33 15.17 -14.97
N VAL A 40 3.01 14.38 -16.00
CA VAL A 40 4.00 13.83 -16.93
C VAL A 40 3.86 14.57 -18.25
N GLU A 41 4.93 15.21 -18.71
CA GLU A 41 4.99 15.81 -20.03
C GLU A 41 5.42 14.75 -21.05
N ASP A 42 4.59 14.51 -22.05
CA ASP A 42 4.88 13.62 -23.18
C ASP A 42 4.74 14.36 -24.53
N ALA A 43 4.84 13.60 -25.63
CA ALA A 43 4.76 14.17 -26.97
C ALA A 43 3.38 14.77 -27.31
N GLU A 44 2.33 14.45 -26.55
CA GLU A 44 0.95 14.87 -26.74
C GLU A 44 0.51 15.98 -25.77
N GLY A 45 1.26 16.22 -24.68
CA GLY A 45 1.09 17.34 -23.77
C GLY A 45 1.38 16.98 -22.32
N ILE A 46 0.75 17.68 -21.37
CA ILE A 46 0.83 17.36 -19.94
C ILE A 46 -0.33 16.41 -19.60
N GLU A 47 0.00 15.17 -19.24
CA GLU A 47 -0.94 14.19 -18.71
C GLU A 47 -0.84 14.14 -17.18
N SER A 48 -1.97 14.27 -16.48
CA SER A 48 -2.02 14.07 -15.03
C SER A 48 -2.28 12.58 -14.74
N LYS A 49 -1.34 11.94 -14.05
CA LYS A 49 -1.46 10.55 -13.59
C LYS A 49 -1.72 10.53 -12.10
N VAL A 50 -2.63 9.64 -11.70
CA VAL A 50 -2.98 9.37 -10.31
C VAL A 50 -2.74 7.91 -10.02
N GLY A 51 -1.96 7.62 -8.98
CA GLY A 51 -1.74 6.28 -8.46
C GLY A 51 -1.73 6.27 -6.95
N THR A 52 -1.37 5.12 -6.38
CA THR A 52 -1.15 4.94 -4.96
C THR A 52 0.34 4.71 -4.68
N GLY A 53 0.82 5.10 -3.52
CA GLY A 53 2.08 4.63 -2.98
C GLY A 53 2.00 4.44 -1.49
N PHE A 54 3.11 4.04 -0.87
CA PHE A 54 3.19 3.94 0.57
C PHE A 54 4.58 4.30 1.08
N LEU A 55 4.62 4.78 2.31
CA LEU A 55 5.85 4.94 3.07
C LEU A 55 6.31 3.57 3.55
N GLY A 56 7.55 3.22 3.23
CA GLY A 56 8.18 1.97 3.59
C GLY A 56 9.44 2.18 4.44
N ILE A 57 9.68 1.25 5.36
CA ILE A 57 10.94 1.14 6.10
C ILE A 57 11.53 -0.27 5.99
N PHE A 58 12.87 -0.35 6.02
CA PHE A 58 13.62 -1.60 6.12
C PHE A 58 14.36 -1.63 7.46
N PRO A 59 13.70 -2.01 8.57
CA PRO A 59 14.30 -1.88 9.91
C PRO A 59 15.61 -2.66 10.04
N ASP A 60 15.70 -3.85 9.44
CA ASP A 60 16.86 -4.74 9.58
C ASP A 60 18.01 -4.44 8.61
N HIS A 61 17.75 -3.69 7.52
CA HIS A 61 18.74 -3.43 6.46
C HIS A 61 19.20 -1.98 6.40
N LEU A 62 18.27 -1.03 6.58
CA LEU A 62 18.50 0.41 6.39
C LEU A 62 17.79 1.20 7.49
N ALA A 63 18.15 0.89 8.74
CA ALA A 63 17.55 1.50 9.92
C ALA A 63 17.59 3.05 9.86
N GLY A 64 16.43 3.66 10.12
CA GLY A 64 16.27 5.12 10.13
C GLY A 64 16.06 5.76 8.75
N LEU A 65 16.07 4.98 7.67
CA LEU A 65 15.71 5.48 6.33
C LEU A 65 14.23 5.26 6.04
N LEU A 66 13.63 6.25 5.38
CA LEU A 66 12.25 6.24 4.93
C LEU A 66 12.20 6.30 3.41
N PHE A 67 11.34 5.48 2.82
CA PHE A 67 11.17 5.35 1.38
C PHE A 67 9.72 5.58 1.00
N LEU A 68 9.49 6.16 -0.17
CA LEU A 68 8.22 6.05 -0.87
C LEU A 68 8.34 4.89 -1.87
N VAL A 69 7.37 4.00 -1.83
CA VAL A 69 7.29 2.83 -2.71
C VAL A 69 5.99 2.89 -3.50
N THR A 70 6.08 2.65 -4.81
CA THR A 70 4.94 2.60 -5.73
C THR A 70 5.30 1.77 -6.97
N CYS A 71 4.42 1.73 -7.97
CA CYS A 71 4.69 1.13 -9.25
C CYS A 71 5.50 2.05 -10.17
N ARG A 72 6.27 1.43 -11.07
CA ARG A 72 7.04 2.16 -12.08
C ARG A 72 6.14 2.87 -13.08
N HIS A 73 5.01 2.28 -13.46
CA HIS A 73 4.08 2.96 -14.35
C HIS A 73 3.41 4.20 -13.71
N VAL A 74 3.44 4.33 -12.38
CA VAL A 74 2.98 5.52 -11.64
C VAL A 74 4.09 6.58 -11.61
N LEU A 75 5.31 6.21 -11.21
CA LEU A 75 6.50 7.07 -11.21
C LEU A 75 7.59 6.48 -12.12
N PRO A 76 7.60 6.80 -13.43
CA PRO A 76 8.46 6.09 -14.40
C PRO A 76 9.95 6.42 -14.30
N ASP A 77 10.29 7.63 -13.81
CA ASP A 77 11.65 8.15 -13.76
C ASP A 77 11.84 9.20 -12.64
N GLU A 78 13.09 9.63 -12.46
CA GLU A 78 13.47 10.63 -11.46
C GLU A 78 12.78 11.98 -11.68
N ALA A 79 12.60 12.42 -12.93
CA ALA A 79 11.98 13.70 -13.25
C ALA A 79 10.49 13.72 -12.88
N SER A 80 9.77 12.63 -13.18
CA SER A 80 8.39 12.43 -12.75
C SER A 80 8.29 12.37 -11.23
N CYS A 81 9.27 11.75 -10.57
CA CYS A 81 9.35 11.68 -9.12
C CYS A 81 9.57 13.06 -8.48
N ASP A 82 10.45 13.90 -9.04
CA ASP A 82 10.69 15.27 -8.55
C ASP A 82 9.44 16.15 -8.60
N ASN A 83 8.56 15.92 -9.59
CA ASN A 83 7.31 16.64 -9.77
C ASN A 83 6.11 16.00 -9.05
N ALA A 84 6.30 14.86 -8.39
CA ALA A 84 5.22 14.12 -7.75
C ALA A 84 4.80 14.76 -6.42
N ILE A 85 3.48 14.82 -6.20
CA ILE A 85 2.89 15.18 -4.92
C ILE A 85 2.28 13.92 -4.31
N CYS A 86 2.78 13.54 -3.13
CA CYS A 86 2.31 12.38 -2.38
C CYS A 86 1.42 12.86 -1.23
N THR A 87 0.12 12.65 -1.32
CA THR A 87 -0.86 13.12 -0.33
C THR A 87 -1.37 11.98 0.52
N PHE A 88 -1.18 12.12 1.83
CA PHE A 88 -1.65 11.19 2.84
C PHE A 88 -2.91 11.75 3.49
N GLU A 89 -4.02 11.03 3.39
CA GLU A 89 -5.27 11.44 4.01
C GLU A 89 -5.52 10.66 5.30
N ALA A 90 -5.81 11.37 6.38
CA ALA A 90 -6.29 10.76 7.62
C ALA A 90 -7.74 11.18 7.84
N SER A 91 -8.62 10.22 8.14
CA SER A 91 -10.04 10.48 8.38
C SER A 91 -10.24 11.59 9.41
N GLY A 92 -10.85 12.70 9.00
CA GLY A 92 -11.15 13.85 9.86
C GLY A 92 -9.98 14.83 10.05
N GLN A 93 -8.89 14.72 9.29
CA GLN A 93 -7.79 15.69 9.29
C GLN A 93 -7.47 16.16 7.86
N PRO A 94 -6.90 17.38 7.69
CA PRO A 94 -6.37 17.82 6.41
C PRO A 94 -5.32 16.84 5.91
N GLY A 95 -5.33 16.57 4.60
CA GLY A 95 -4.30 15.77 3.96
C GLY A 95 -2.91 16.38 4.19
N HIS A 96 -1.91 15.53 4.37
CA HIS A 96 -0.52 15.93 4.46
C HIS A 96 0.17 15.55 3.16
N SER A 97 0.70 16.53 2.44
CA SER A 97 1.40 16.29 1.18
C SER A 97 2.91 16.39 1.39
N LEU A 98 3.64 15.50 0.73
CA LEU A 98 5.09 15.55 0.66
C LEU A 98 5.58 15.35 -0.77
N SER A 99 6.75 15.90 -1.05
CA SER A 99 7.50 15.63 -2.26
C SER A 99 8.60 14.60 -1.94
N PRO A 100 8.73 13.54 -2.76
CA PRO A 100 9.85 12.61 -2.62
C PRO A 100 11.18 13.30 -2.97
N SER A 101 12.30 12.62 -2.75
CA SER A 101 13.64 13.16 -2.99
C SER A 101 14.49 12.17 -3.80
N PRO A 102 14.18 11.95 -5.09
CA PRO A 102 14.88 10.97 -5.93
C PRO A 102 16.38 11.22 -6.02
N ALA A 103 16.83 12.48 -5.93
CA ALA A 103 18.25 12.85 -5.86
C ALA A 103 19.00 12.25 -4.66
N LEU A 104 18.31 11.86 -3.58
CA LEU A 104 18.91 11.15 -2.45
C LEU A 104 19.01 9.63 -2.67
N GLY A 105 18.24 9.12 -3.63
CA GLY A 105 18.19 7.72 -4.03
C GLY A 105 16.88 7.42 -4.75
N PHE A 106 16.99 6.95 -5.99
CA PHE A 106 15.90 6.46 -6.82
C PHE A 106 16.29 5.09 -7.38
N ALA A 107 15.43 4.08 -7.20
CA ALA A 107 15.65 2.74 -7.69
C ALA A 107 14.40 2.27 -8.45
N ALA A 108 14.59 1.94 -9.73
CA ALA A 108 13.57 1.37 -10.61
C ALA A 108 14.13 0.11 -11.27
N PRO A 109 14.08 -1.06 -10.57
CA PRO A 109 14.68 -2.28 -11.07
C PRO A 109 14.21 -2.62 -12.49
N PRO A 110 15.10 -3.08 -13.37
CA PRO A 110 14.73 -3.44 -14.73
C PRO A 110 13.75 -4.61 -14.70
N PHE A 111 12.71 -4.54 -15.54
CA PHE A 111 11.65 -5.55 -15.69
C PHE A 111 10.67 -5.72 -14.51
N LEU A 112 10.87 -5.01 -13.39
CA LEU A 112 9.90 -4.95 -12.30
C LEU A 112 9.08 -3.66 -12.38
N ASP A 113 7.79 -3.77 -12.07
CA ASP A 113 6.89 -2.62 -12.02
C ASP A 113 6.81 -2.06 -10.61
N VAL A 114 7.97 -1.63 -10.12
CA VAL A 114 8.16 -1.09 -8.78
C VAL A 114 9.22 -0.01 -8.81
N VAL A 115 9.00 1.04 -8.02
CA VAL A 115 9.93 2.13 -7.80
C VAL A 115 10.04 2.40 -6.31
N ILE A 116 11.26 2.64 -5.88
CA ILE A 116 11.61 3.05 -4.53
C ILE A 116 12.37 4.37 -4.63
N THR A 117 11.89 5.37 -3.93
CA THR A 117 12.56 6.67 -3.83
C THR A 117 12.73 7.06 -2.37
N ARG A 118 13.81 7.75 -2.04
CA ARG A 118 14.04 8.21 -0.67
C ARG A 118 13.17 9.41 -0.33
N VAL A 119 12.75 9.45 0.93
CA VAL A 119 12.17 10.63 1.54
C VAL A 119 13.27 11.33 2.36
N SER A 120 13.44 12.64 2.19
CA SER A 120 14.44 13.40 2.94
C SER A 120 14.15 13.38 4.44
N SER A 121 15.19 13.52 5.27
CA SER A 121 15.02 13.57 6.73
C SER A 121 14.16 14.76 7.17
N GLU A 122 14.27 15.89 6.47
CA GLU A 122 13.46 17.09 6.74
C GLU A 122 11.97 16.78 6.56
N VAL A 123 11.59 16.20 5.42
CA VAL A 123 10.22 15.77 5.14
C VAL A 123 9.77 14.70 6.15
N ALA A 124 10.61 13.70 6.41
CA ALA A 124 10.29 12.62 7.35
C ALA A 124 10.02 13.13 8.77
N THR A 125 10.76 14.15 9.24
CA THR A 125 10.51 14.75 10.57
C THR A 125 9.21 15.56 10.66
N GLY A 126 8.70 16.03 9.51
CA GLY A 126 7.44 16.76 9.41
C GLY A 126 6.19 15.87 9.38
N LEU A 127 6.36 14.55 9.25
CA LEU A 127 5.24 13.62 9.15
C LEU A 127 4.40 13.61 10.44
N PRO A 128 3.06 13.74 10.34
CA PRO A 128 2.17 13.56 11.47
C PRO A 128 2.39 12.21 12.17
N ARG A 129 2.31 12.17 13.51
CA ARG A 129 2.58 10.94 14.30
C ARG A 129 1.64 9.76 13.98
N ASN A 130 0.49 10.04 13.40
CA ASN A 130 -0.48 9.05 12.96
C ASN A 130 -0.16 8.46 11.58
N GLN A 131 0.77 9.05 10.82
CA GLN A 131 1.29 8.52 9.56
C GLN A 131 2.38 7.49 9.89
N GLN A 132 2.07 6.20 9.80
CA GLN A 132 3.02 5.14 10.12
C GLN A 132 3.52 4.47 8.85
N PRO A 133 4.85 4.46 8.62
CA PRO A 133 5.40 3.70 7.51
C PRO A 133 5.15 2.20 7.68
N GLN A 134 5.01 1.52 6.56
CA GLN A 134 4.93 0.07 6.49
C GLN A 134 6.30 -0.56 6.63
N GLU A 135 6.37 -1.55 7.51
CA GLU A 135 7.52 -2.44 7.54
C GLU A 135 7.48 -3.35 6.31
N MET A 136 8.57 -3.37 5.55
CA MET A 136 8.69 -4.20 4.36
C MET A 136 9.40 -5.51 4.69
N ASP A 137 8.77 -6.63 4.39
CA ASP A 137 9.36 -7.96 4.49
C ASP A 137 9.92 -8.37 3.13
N LEU A 138 11.25 -8.33 3.02
CA LEU A 138 12.00 -8.71 1.82
C LEU A 138 12.26 -10.22 1.71
N THR A 139 11.75 -11.02 2.65
CA THR A 139 12.04 -12.46 2.71
C THR A 139 10.80 -13.30 2.47
N GLU A 140 9.63 -12.78 2.82
CA GLU A 140 8.38 -13.51 2.71
C GLU A 140 7.95 -13.72 1.25
N THR A 141 7.47 -14.92 0.97
CA THR A 141 6.79 -15.26 -0.28
C THR A 141 5.43 -15.83 0.09
N PRO A 142 4.33 -15.10 -0.17
CA PRO A 142 3.00 -15.58 0.18
C PRO A 142 2.69 -16.93 -0.48
N LEU A 143 2.13 -17.86 0.30
CA LEU A 143 1.77 -19.18 -0.19
C LEU A 143 0.36 -19.16 -0.81
N PRO A 144 0.08 -20.00 -1.82
CA PRO A 144 -1.28 -20.17 -2.32
C PRO A 144 -2.28 -20.46 -1.18
N GLY A 145 -3.38 -19.70 -1.14
CA GLY A 145 -4.40 -19.77 -0.09
C GLY A 145 -4.20 -18.80 1.07
N GLU A 146 -3.05 -18.12 1.16
CA GLU A 146 -2.77 -17.17 2.23
C GLU A 146 -3.58 -15.87 2.09
N ASP A 147 -4.14 -15.40 3.20
CA ASP A 147 -4.90 -14.15 3.23
C ASP A 147 -3.96 -12.94 3.33
N LEU A 148 -4.22 -11.94 2.50
CA LEU A 148 -3.48 -10.68 2.40
C LEU A 148 -4.45 -9.50 2.50
N LEU A 149 -3.93 -8.31 2.80
CA LEU A 149 -4.71 -7.07 2.76
C LEU A 149 -4.08 -6.09 1.78
N LEU A 150 -4.91 -5.56 0.88
CA LEU A 150 -4.54 -4.48 -0.03
C LEU A 150 -5.08 -3.16 0.53
N HIS A 151 -4.22 -2.17 0.70
CA HIS A 151 -4.60 -0.83 1.18
C HIS A 151 -4.26 0.22 0.13
N GLY A 152 -5.24 0.98 -0.34
CA GLY A 152 -5.01 1.91 -1.43
C GLY A 152 -6.00 3.04 -1.54
N TYR A 153 -5.90 3.79 -2.62
CA TYR A 153 -6.89 4.80 -2.99
C TYR A 153 -7.61 4.41 -4.28
N CYS A 154 -8.93 4.45 -4.24
CA CYS A 154 -9.84 4.10 -5.32
C CYS A 154 -10.67 5.33 -5.72
N ARG A 155 -11.20 5.35 -6.95
CA ARG A 155 -12.14 6.41 -7.41
C ARG A 155 -11.61 7.83 -7.20
N GLY A 156 -10.37 8.07 -7.57
CA GLY A 156 -9.71 9.37 -7.48
C GLY A 156 -9.11 9.66 -6.11
N ARG A 157 -9.81 9.46 -4.99
CA ARG A 157 -9.30 9.81 -3.63
C ARG A 157 -9.91 9.03 -2.45
N ALA A 158 -10.76 8.03 -2.67
CA ALA A 158 -11.37 7.29 -1.57
C ALA A 158 -10.44 6.18 -1.07
N PHE A 159 -10.01 6.24 0.19
CA PHE A 159 -9.25 5.15 0.79
C PHE A 159 -10.07 3.85 0.78
N CYS A 160 -9.46 2.79 0.26
CA CYS A 160 -10.07 1.47 0.09
C CYS A 160 -9.17 0.40 0.71
N THR A 161 -9.81 -0.64 1.27
CA THR A 161 -9.10 -1.82 1.78
C THR A 161 -9.82 -3.06 1.31
N PHE A 162 -9.04 -4.01 0.77
CA PHE A 162 -9.57 -5.24 0.21
C PHE A 162 -8.92 -6.45 0.87
N ALA A 163 -9.75 -7.40 1.30
CA ALA A 163 -9.28 -8.72 1.64
C ALA A 163 -8.89 -9.47 0.36
N CYS A 164 -7.70 -10.03 0.33
CA CYS A 164 -7.14 -10.71 -0.82
C CYS A 164 -6.69 -12.12 -0.43
N ARG A 165 -6.58 -13.02 -1.42
CA ARG A 165 -5.98 -14.33 -1.24
C ARG A 165 -4.93 -14.60 -2.30
N ALA A 166 -3.74 -15.02 -1.87
CA ALA A 166 -2.68 -15.43 -2.77
C ALA A 166 -3.11 -16.66 -3.59
N LEU A 167 -2.93 -16.61 -4.91
CA LEU A 167 -3.27 -17.70 -5.82
C LEU A 167 -2.03 -18.47 -6.25
N ALA A 168 -1.00 -17.76 -6.70
CA ALA A 168 0.24 -18.36 -7.17
C ALA A 168 1.36 -17.31 -7.22
N VAL A 169 2.59 -17.78 -7.16
CA VAL A 169 3.80 -16.99 -7.42
C VAL A 169 4.49 -17.54 -8.67
N SER A 170 4.82 -16.65 -9.60
CA SER A 170 5.60 -16.97 -10.80
C SER A 170 6.76 -15.99 -10.93
N GLY A 171 7.97 -16.45 -10.58
CA GLY A 171 9.15 -15.58 -10.45
C GLY A 171 8.93 -14.53 -9.36
N GLU A 172 8.96 -13.26 -9.78
CA GLU A 172 8.80 -12.09 -8.90
C GLU A 172 7.37 -11.55 -8.85
N ILE A 173 6.43 -12.23 -9.51
CA ILE A 173 5.05 -11.80 -9.60
C ILE A 173 4.17 -12.69 -8.74
N LEU A 174 3.47 -12.07 -7.79
CA LEU A 174 2.35 -12.64 -7.08
C LEU A 174 1.05 -12.42 -7.87
N ARG A 175 0.27 -13.48 -8.02
CA ARG A 175 -1.14 -13.41 -8.44
C ARG A 175 -2.03 -13.62 -7.23
N PHE A 176 -3.09 -12.84 -7.12
CA PHE A 176 -4.04 -12.92 -6.02
C PHE A 176 -5.48 -12.69 -6.50
N GLU A 177 -6.45 -13.16 -5.74
CA GLU A 177 -7.86 -12.80 -5.90
C GLU A 177 -8.24 -11.76 -4.84
N VAL A 178 -9.18 -10.88 -5.21
CA VAL A 178 -9.84 -9.99 -4.26
C VAL A 178 -11.12 -10.68 -3.80
N LEU A 179 -11.32 -10.78 -2.49
CA LEU A 179 -12.40 -11.55 -1.87
C LEU A 179 -13.70 -10.75 -1.68
N SER A 180 -13.77 -9.53 -2.20
CA SER A 180 -14.95 -8.66 -2.17
C SER A 180 -15.60 -8.54 -3.55
N ASP A 181 -16.90 -8.26 -3.55
CA ASP A 181 -17.67 -8.00 -4.77
C ASP A 181 -17.19 -6.72 -5.50
N ASP A 182 -16.66 -5.75 -4.74
CA ASP A 182 -16.02 -4.56 -5.27
C ASP A 182 -14.54 -4.85 -5.57
N LEU A 183 -14.08 -4.43 -6.75
CA LEU A 183 -12.71 -4.61 -7.23
C LEU A 183 -11.91 -3.30 -7.10
N PRO A 184 -10.60 -3.37 -6.81
CA PRO A 184 -9.73 -2.19 -6.85
C PRO A 184 -9.66 -1.66 -8.29
N GLU A 185 -10.04 -0.40 -8.48
CA GLU A 185 -9.88 0.29 -9.75
C GLU A 185 -8.39 0.62 -10.00
N THR A 186 -8.05 1.06 -11.22
CA THR A 186 -6.67 1.38 -11.64
C THR A 186 -5.91 2.31 -10.67
N GLY A 187 -6.62 3.18 -9.95
CA GLY A 187 -6.05 4.10 -8.96
C GLY A 187 -5.34 3.43 -7.76
N ALA A 188 -5.62 2.15 -7.48
CA ALA A 188 -4.97 1.41 -6.40
C ALA A 188 -3.57 0.91 -6.76
N SER A 189 -3.11 1.06 -8.00
CA SER A 189 -1.77 0.61 -8.40
C SER A 189 -0.68 1.33 -7.59
N GLY A 190 0.33 0.59 -7.14
CA GLY A 190 1.36 1.02 -6.20
C GLY A 190 1.01 0.82 -4.72
N SER A 191 -0.19 0.32 -4.41
CA SER A 191 -0.61 -0.04 -3.05
C SER A 191 0.19 -1.21 -2.47
N PRO A 192 0.48 -1.23 -1.15
CA PRO A 192 1.06 -2.39 -0.50
C PRO A 192 0.03 -3.52 -0.37
N LEU A 193 0.45 -4.75 -0.66
CA LEU A 193 -0.16 -5.95 -0.09
C LEU A 193 0.57 -6.29 1.20
N THR A 194 -0.19 -6.40 2.29
CA THR A 194 0.33 -6.75 3.61
C THR A 194 -0.07 -8.16 4.03
N ASN A 195 0.82 -8.82 4.74
CA ASN A 195 0.56 -10.12 5.35
C ASN A 195 -0.23 -9.96 6.67
N ARG A 196 -0.50 -11.08 7.36
CA ARG A 196 -1.22 -11.09 8.64
C ARG A 196 -0.52 -10.33 9.77
N ARG A 197 0.79 -10.08 9.64
CA ARG A 197 1.57 -9.28 10.59
C ARG A 197 1.49 -7.78 10.29
N GLY A 198 0.88 -7.39 9.18
CA GLY A 198 0.81 -6.01 8.71
C GLY A 198 2.07 -5.56 8.00
N GLN A 199 2.99 -6.46 7.67
CA GLN A 199 4.19 -6.13 6.89
C GLN A 199 3.84 -6.16 5.40
N ALA A 200 4.32 -5.16 4.64
CA ALA A 200 4.22 -5.16 3.20
C ALA A 200 5.11 -6.27 2.62
N VAL A 201 4.56 -7.09 1.72
CA VAL A 201 5.25 -8.22 1.07
C VAL A 201 5.26 -8.10 -0.45
N ALA A 202 4.36 -7.30 -1.02
CA ALA A 202 4.26 -7.05 -2.45
C ALA A 202 3.66 -5.67 -2.75
N VAL A 203 3.87 -5.18 -3.98
CA VAL A 203 3.31 -3.91 -4.49
C VAL A 203 2.31 -4.22 -5.60
N HIS A 204 1.06 -3.81 -5.43
CA HIS A 204 -0.03 -4.05 -6.37
C HIS A 204 0.18 -3.31 -7.69
N MET A 205 0.13 -4.02 -8.81
CA MET A 205 0.34 -3.48 -10.16
C MET A 205 -0.96 -3.21 -10.94
N GLY A 206 -2.11 -3.52 -10.36
CA GLY A 206 -3.40 -3.51 -11.03
C GLY A 206 -4.02 -4.89 -11.24
N LEU A 207 -5.20 -4.88 -11.84
CA LEU A 207 -6.01 -6.06 -12.12
C LEU A 207 -5.82 -6.54 -13.57
N TRP A 208 -5.88 -7.85 -13.75
CA TRP A 208 -5.83 -8.53 -15.03
C TRP A 208 -7.14 -9.28 -15.23
N HIS A 209 -7.83 -8.98 -16.33
CA HIS A 209 -9.03 -9.72 -16.75
C HIS A 209 -8.61 -10.96 -17.56
N GLN A 210 -8.96 -12.14 -17.05
CA GLN A 210 -8.85 -13.41 -17.77
C GLN A 210 -10.24 -13.96 -18.09
N ASP A 211 -10.31 -14.87 -19.05
CA ASP A 211 -11.57 -15.55 -19.42
C ASP A 211 -12.24 -16.26 -18.21
N SER A 212 -11.47 -16.58 -17.17
CA SER A 212 -11.91 -17.25 -15.95
C SER A 212 -12.21 -16.33 -14.76
N GLY A 213 -11.98 -15.01 -14.87
CA GLY A 213 -12.21 -14.07 -13.76
C GLY A 213 -11.23 -12.89 -13.73
N VAL A 214 -11.28 -12.12 -12.64
CA VAL A 214 -10.39 -10.97 -12.41
C VAL A 214 -9.35 -11.34 -11.36
N GLU A 215 -8.06 -11.27 -11.72
CA GLU A 215 -6.94 -11.52 -10.82
C GLU A 215 -6.13 -10.25 -10.61
N GLY A 216 -5.68 -10.00 -9.39
CA GLY A 216 -4.67 -8.99 -9.10
C GLY A 216 -3.26 -9.49 -9.39
N ARG A 217 -2.39 -8.59 -9.82
CA ARG A 217 -0.95 -8.82 -9.93
C ARG A 217 -0.19 -7.90 -8.98
N ALA A 218 0.91 -8.39 -8.43
CA ALA A 218 1.79 -7.61 -7.60
C ALA A 218 3.26 -8.03 -7.76
N THR A 219 4.17 -7.07 -7.68
CA THR A 219 5.61 -7.33 -7.62
C THR A 219 5.98 -7.69 -6.18
N LEU A 220 6.61 -8.85 -5.97
CA LEU A 220 7.09 -9.27 -4.65
C LEU A 220 8.25 -8.39 -4.20
N LEU A 221 8.24 -7.94 -2.94
CA LEU A 221 9.30 -7.07 -2.42
C LEU A 221 10.64 -7.79 -2.30
N ARG A 222 10.66 -9.12 -2.09
CA ARG A 222 11.89 -9.93 -2.09
C ARG A 222 12.72 -9.87 -3.38
N ALA A 223 12.14 -9.32 -4.45
CA ALA A 223 12.80 -9.13 -5.74
C ALA A 223 13.69 -7.87 -5.80
N LEU A 224 13.64 -7.05 -4.74
CA LEU A 224 14.37 -5.79 -4.56
C LEU A 224 15.73 -6.01 -3.88
#